data_AF-A0A222SLH1-F1
#
_entry.id   AF-A0A222SLH1-F1
#
_cell.length_a   1.000
_cell.length_b   1.000
_cell.length_c   1.000
_cell.angle_alpha   90.00
_cell.angle_beta   90.00
_cell.angle_gamma   90.00
#
_symmetry.space_group_name_H-M   'P 1'
#
loop_
_entity.id
_entity.type
_entity.pdbx_description
1 polymer ?
#
loop_
_entity_poly.entity_id
_entity_poly.type
_entity_poly.pdbx_seq_one_letter_code
_entity_poly.pdbx_strand_id
1 'polypeptide(L)'
;MTNTTALPQVLHFTDPGLREQLEALPASTALIGIGTDGTAIAVDIDHAPHILVCTGTGGGTTILRTLTAQFLHQGAHALVLDATRISHLWAKELPTVTHRGNVAGIHDALVGLDIELKRRIDLDGDLDDAPRLMVVFDEADDTLRHLARYWETFRQKDDPKKSPAITALEDVLHEGRQARIHVLYNGRASDGRLSPSAASSSPP
;
A
#
# COMPACT_ATOMS: atom_id res chain seq x y z
N MET A 1 25.52 29.35 -11.08
CA MET A 1 25.26 28.33 -12.12
C MET A 1 25.16 27.00 -11.38
N THR A 2 23.95 26.50 -11.14
CA THR A 2 23.77 25.15 -10.59
C THR A 2 23.99 24.17 -11.74
N ASN A 3 25.05 23.37 -11.67
CA ASN A 3 25.25 22.26 -12.58
C ASN A 3 24.09 21.30 -12.36
N THR A 4 23.13 21.27 -13.29
CA THR A 4 22.07 20.26 -13.30
C THR A 4 22.74 18.93 -13.62
N THR A 5 22.98 18.12 -12.61
CA THR A 5 23.49 16.76 -12.81
C THR A 5 22.38 15.94 -13.48
N ALA A 6 22.70 15.20 -14.54
CA ALA A 6 21.74 14.30 -15.16
C ALA A 6 21.27 13.28 -14.11
N LEU A 7 19.95 13.13 -13.94
CA LEU A 7 19.40 12.16 -13.01
C LEU A 7 19.81 10.73 -13.44
N PRO A 8 20.25 9.89 -12.50
CA PRO A 8 20.61 8.52 -12.81
C PRO A 8 19.39 7.73 -13.30
N GLN A 9 19.62 6.79 -14.22
CA GLN A 9 18.56 5.92 -14.75
C GLN A 9 18.12 4.85 -13.73
N VAL A 10 19.03 4.47 -12.83
CA VAL A 10 18.81 3.49 -11.77
C VAL A 10 19.50 4.00 -10.50
N LEU A 11 18.84 3.84 -9.36
CA LEU A 11 19.37 4.12 -8.04
C LEU A 11 19.39 2.82 -7.24
N HIS A 12 20.53 2.49 -6.63
CA HIS A 12 20.63 1.36 -5.72
C HIS A 12 20.74 1.86 -4.28
N PHE A 13 19.96 1.30 -3.35
CA PHE A 13 20.05 1.65 -1.93
C PHE A 13 21.42 1.35 -1.30
N THR A 14 22.26 0.59 -2.00
CA THR A 14 23.64 0.29 -1.59
C THR A 14 24.65 1.33 -2.09
N ASP A 15 24.25 2.27 -2.93
CA ASP A 15 25.14 3.33 -3.41
C ASP A 15 25.58 4.19 -2.19
N PRO A 16 26.89 4.35 -1.92
CA PRO A 16 27.37 4.90 -0.64
C PRO A 16 26.73 6.24 -0.25
N GLY A 17 26.66 7.19 -1.17
CA GLY A 17 26.07 8.51 -0.91
C GLY A 17 24.54 8.50 -0.78
N LEU A 18 23.86 7.47 -1.29
CA LEU A 18 22.42 7.28 -1.08
C LEU A 18 22.14 6.55 0.23
N ARG A 19 22.97 5.56 0.56
CA ARG A 19 22.86 4.78 1.78
C ARG A 19 22.96 5.66 3.02
N GLU A 20 23.93 6.56 3.06
CA GLU A 20 24.08 7.52 4.17
C GLU A 20 22.84 8.41 4.33
N GLN A 21 22.27 8.88 3.21
CA GLN A 21 21.03 9.67 3.23
C GLN A 21 19.84 8.84 3.72
N LEU A 22 19.72 7.57 3.29
CA LEU A 22 18.66 6.66 3.69
C LEU A 22 18.74 6.32 5.19
N GLU A 23 19.93 6.06 5.72
CA GLU A 23 20.18 5.78 7.13
C GLU A 23 19.91 7.00 8.03
N ALA A 24 20.00 8.21 7.47
CA ALA A 24 19.67 9.46 8.15
C ALA A 24 18.16 9.80 8.13
N LEU A 25 17.33 9.08 7.36
CA LEU A 25 15.89 9.35 7.31
C LEU A 25 15.20 8.93 8.62
N PRO A 26 14.16 9.68 9.05
CA PRO A 26 13.31 9.24 10.17
C PRO A 26 12.66 7.88 9.93
N ALA A 27 12.36 7.15 10.99
CA ALA A 27 11.77 5.80 10.92
C ALA A 27 10.36 5.72 10.31
N SER A 28 9.70 6.86 10.09
CA SER A 28 8.41 6.99 9.41
C SER A 28 8.55 7.44 7.95
N THR A 29 9.77 7.58 7.45
CA THR A 29 10.05 8.22 6.17
C THR A 29 10.59 7.22 5.16
N ALA A 30 10.06 7.25 3.94
CA ALA A 30 10.57 6.45 2.83
C ALA A 30 11.05 7.34 1.70
N LEU A 31 12.23 7.02 1.16
CA LEU A 31 12.77 7.64 -0.03
C LEU A 31 11.90 7.27 -1.24
N ILE A 32 11.51 8.30 -2.00
CA ILE A 32 10.74 8.16 -3.26
C ILE A 32 11.53 8.61 -4.49
N GLY A 33 12.65 9.31 -4.32
CA GLY A 33 13.50 9.73 -5.41
C GLY A 33 14.66 10.60 -4.97
N ILE A 34 15.38 11.14 -5.95
CA ILE A 34 16.51 12.06 -5.76
C ILE A 34 16.26 13.30 -6.61
N GLY A 35 16.46 14.47 -6.02
CA GLY A 35 16.40 15.76 -6.71
C GLY A 35 17.52 15.92 -7.73
N THR A 36 17.38 16.89 -8.63
CA THR A 36 18.42 17.21 -9.63
C THR A 36 19.71 17.75 -9.01
N ASP A 37 19.65 18.17 -7.75
CA ASP A 37 20.75 18.58 -6.89
C ASP A 37 21.39 17.42 -6.11
N GLY A 38 20.86 16.21 -6.25
CA GLY A 38 21.34 15.02 -5.54
C GLY A 38 20.71 14.80 -4.15
N THR A 39 19.77 15.65 -3.74
CA THR A 39 19.12 15.58 -2.43
C THR A 39 18.04 14.49 -2.41
N ALA A 40 17.99 13.68 -1.37
CA ALA A 40 16.92 12.73 -1.11
C ALA A 40 15.54 13.41 -1.06
N ILE A 41 14.60 12.88 -1.85
CA ILE A 41 13.18 13.23 -1.77
C ILE A 41 12.47 12.07 -1.10
N ALA A 42 11.79 12.35 0.00
CA ALA A 42 11.16 11.33 0.83
C ALA A 42 9.75 11.74 1.26
N VAL A 43 8.94 10.75 1.61
CA VAL A 43 7.59 10.91 2.14
C VAL A 43 7.53 10.40 3.57
N ASP A 44 6.96 11.21 4.47
CA ASP A 44 6.72 10.83 5.86
C ASP A 44 5.28 10.32 6.03
N ILE A 45 5.13 9.03 6.32
CA ILE A 45 3.82 8.38 6.46
C ILE A 45 3.11 8.73 7.77
N ASP A 46 3.77 9.36 8.74
CA ASP A 46 3.08 9.93 9.89
C ASP A 46 2.30 11.19 9.53
N HIS A 47 2.66 11.86 8.43
CA HIS A 47 1.97 13.03 7.88
C HIS A 47 1.11 12.69 6.65
N ALA A 48 1.55 11.75 5.80
CA ALA A 48 0.85 11.28 4.61
C ALA A 48 0.67 9.75 4.67
N PRO A 49 -0.37 9.25 5.38
CA PRO A 49 -0.45 7.85 5.81
C PRO A 49 -0.64 6.81 4.71
N HIS A 50 -1.08 7.24 3.52
CA HIS A 50 -1.29 6.36 2.38
C HIS A 50 -0.59 6.93 1.15
N ILE A 51 -0.02 6.05 0.33
CA ILE A 51 0.72 6.40 -0.88
C ILE A 51 0.03 5.76 -2.07
N LEU A 52 -0.38 6.60 -3.03
CA LEU A 52 -0.84 6.15 -4.34
C LEU A 52 0.34 6.09 -5.31
N VAL A 53 0.54 4.93 -5.92
CA VAL A 53 1.50 4.69 -6.99
C VAL A 53 0.73 4.57 -8.29
N CYS A 54 1.03 5.47 -9.24
CA CYS A 54 0.44 5.48 -10.57
C CYS A 54 1.55 5.32 -11.61
N THR A 55 1.60 4.18 -12.30
CA THR A 55 2.60 3.93 -13.35
C THR A 55 1.96 3.31 -14.59
N GLY A 56 2.72 3.29 -15.69
CA GLY A 56 2.47 2.33 -16.77
C GLY A 56 2.73 0.88 -16.31
N THR A 57 2.50 -0.07 -17.21
CA THR A 57 2.66 -1.51 -16.95
C THR A 57 4.01 -1.85 -16.31
N GLY A 58 3.99 -2.61 -15.21
CA GLY A 58 5.19 -3.13 -14.52
C GLY A 58 5.94 -2.16 -13.60
N GLY A 59 5.70 -0.85 -13.70
CA GLY A 59 6.37 0.14 -12.84
C GLY A 59 5.94 0.06 -11.37
N GLY A 60 4.65 -0.14 -11.13
CA GLY A 60 4.03 -0.07 -9.80
C GLY A 60 4.57 -1.13 -8.84
N THR A 61 4.66 -2.38 -9.29
CA THR A 61 5.25 -3.49 -8.51
C THR A 61 6.67 -3.18 -8.04
N THR A 62 7.50 -2.56 -8.90
CA THR A 62 8.88 -2.19 -8.54
C THR A 62 8.88 -1.11 -7.45
N ILE A 63 8.06 -0.07 -7.59
CA ILE A 63 7.95 1.00 -6.60
C ILE A 63 7.41 0.44 -5.27
N LEU A 64 6.34 -0.36 -5.31
CA LEU A 64 5.76 -1.00 -4.14
C LEU A 64 6.80 -1.84 -3.39
N ARG A 65 7.56 -2.68 -4.11
CA ARG A 65 8.66 -3.47 -3.50
C ARG A 65 9.68 -2.57 -2.81
N THR A 66 10.14 -1.52 -3.50
CA THR A 66 11.16 -0.60 -3.01
C THR A 66 10.70 0.16 -1.77
N LEU A 67 9.46 0.63 -1.72
CA LEU A 67 8.89 1.28 -0.53
C LEU A 67 8.70 0.28 0.61
N THR A 68 8.14 -0.89 0.31
CA THR A 68 7.92 -1.94 1.32
C THR A 68 9.23 -2.38 1.96
N ALA A 69 10.29 -2.57 1.19
CA ALA A 69 11.60 -2.95 1.71
C ALA A 69 12.18 -1.93 2.71
N GLN A 70 11.99 -0.64 2.46
CA GLN A 70 12.42 0.42 3.39
C GLN A 70 11.66 0.33 4.72
N PHE A 71 10.33 0.21 4.68
CA PHE A 71 9.53 0.10 5.91
C PHE A 71 9.80 -1.20 6.68
N LEU A 72 9.99 -2.33 5.98
CA LEU A 72 10.40 -3.58 6.62
C LEU A 72 11.76 -3.43 7.32
N HIS A 73 12.72 -2.72 6.70
CA HIS A 73 14.01 -2.42 7.32
C HIS A 73 13.87 -1.55 8.58
N GLN A 74 12.88 -0.65 8.61
CA GLN A 74 12.52 0.18 9.75
C GLN A 74 11.68 -0.55 10.82
N GLY A 75 11.44 -1.85 10.66
CA GLY A 75 10.72 -2.69 11.63
C GLY A 75 9.20 -2.80 11.41
N ALA A 76 8.68 -2.34 10.27
CA ALA A 76 7.28 -2.55 9.92
C ALA A 76 6.99 -4.02 9.59
N HIS A 77 5.71 -4.39 9.67
CA HIS A 77 5.16 -5.60 9.08
C HIS A 77 4.43 -5.26 7.78
N ALA A 78 4.23 -6.24 6.89
CA ALA A 78 3.48 -6.01 5.66
C ALA A 78 2.38 -7.04 5.40
N LEU A 79 1.24 -6.57 4.92
CA LEU A 79 0.20 -7.37 4.27
C LEU A 79 0.29 -7.11 2.77
N VAL A 80 0.73 -8.11 2.00
CA VAL A 80 0.87 -8.02 0.55
C VAL A 80 -0.31 -8.67 -0.15
N LEU A 81 -1.09 -7.86 -0.87
CA LEU A 81 -2.23 -8.27 -1.67
C LEU A 81 -1.80 -8.28 -3.15
N ASP A 82 -1.51 -9.47 -3.65
CA ASP A 82 -0.89 -9.73 -4.96
C ASP A 82 -1.78 -10.67 -5.77
N ALA A 83 -2.79 -10.12 -6.43
CA ALA A 83 -3.78 -10.90 -7.17
C ALA A 83 -3.19 -11.68 -8.36
N THR A 84 -2.07 -11.23 -8.93
CA THR A 84 -1.35 -11.96 -10.00
C THR A 84 -0.59 -13.17 -9.45
N ARG A 85 -0.30 -13.17 -8.14
CA ARG A 85 0.44 -14.19 -7.38
C ARG A 85 1.91 -14.32 -7.75
N ILE A 86 2.39 -13.49 -8.68
CA ILE A 86 3.73 -13.52 -9.24
C ILE A 86 4.48 -12.19 -9.04
N SER A 87 3.77 -11.09 -8.84
CA SER A 87 4.36 -9.75 -8.75
C SER A 87 5.25 -9.58 -7.50
N HIS A 88 4.85 -10.21 -6.39
CA HIS A 88 5.49 -10.03 -5.08
C HIS A 88 6.05 -11.34 -4.49
N LEU A 89 6.55 -12.26 -5.33
CA LEU A 89 7.15 -13.52 -4.86
C LEU A 89 8.32 -13.32 -3.89
N TRP A 90 9.06 -12.22 -4.03
CA TRP A 90 10.17 -11.86 -3.14
C TRP A 90 9.76 -11.76 -1.66
N ALA A 91 8.48 -11.50 -1.37
CA ALA A 91 8.00 -11.22 -0.02
C ALA A 91 7.47 -12.47 0.70
N LYS A 92 7.24 -13.58 -0.01
CA LYS A 92 6.51 -14.76 0.52
C LYS A 92 7.18 -15.45 1.70
N GLU A 93 8.50 -15.39 1.79
CA GLU A 93 9.28 -16.09 2.81
C GLU A 93 9.77 -15.16 3.93
N LEU A 94 9.38 -13.88 3.90
CA LEU A 94 9.78 -12.92 4.91
C LEU A 94 8.93 -13.08 6.18
N PRO A 95 9.53 -13.27 7.37
CA PRO A 95 8.79 -13.56 8.60
C PRO A 95 7.75 -12.51 9.01
N THR A 96 7.99 -11.25 8.67
CA THR A 96 7.13 -10.10 9.00
C THR A 96 6.12 -9.77 7.89
N VAL A 97 5.99 -10.65 6.88
CA VAL A 97 5.10 -10.44 5.73
C VAL A 97 4.01 -11.51 5.68
N THR A 98 2.77 -11.06 5.55
CA THR A 98 1.64 -11.90 5.17
C THR A 98 1.33 -11.69 3.69
N HIS A 99 1.48 -12.72 2.86
CA HIS A 99 1.15 -12.67 1.42
C HIS A 99 -0.20 -13.34 1.13
N ARG A 100 -1.05 -12.68 0.33
CA ARG A 100 -2.34 -13.20 -0.13
C ARG A 100 -2.53 -12.86 -1.60
N GLY A 101 -2.99 -13.85 -2.39
CA GLY A 101 -3.07 -13.67 -3.85
C GLY A 101 -4.26 -14.32 -4.56
N ASN A 102 -5.15 -15.00 -3.85
CA ASN A 102 -6.44 -15.39 -4.44
C ASN A 102 -7.55 -14.47 -3.89
N VAL A 103 -8.62 -14.24 -4.67
CA VAL A 103 -9.65 -13.23 -4.32
C VAL A 103 -10.32 -13.51 -2.97
N ALA A 104 -10.57 -14.77 -2.62
CA ALA A 104 -11.15 -15.14 -1.32
C ALA A 104 -10.16 -14.85 -0.19
N GLY A 105 -8.89 -15.22 -0.33
CA GLY A 105 -7.85 -14.94 0.67
C GLY A 105 -7.52 -13.46 0.80
N ILE A 106 -7.66 -12.68 -0.28
CA ILE A 106 -7.57 -11.21 -0.23
C ILE A 106 -8.80 -10.63 0.48
N HIS A 107 -10.00 -11.15 0.21
CA HIS A 107 -11.23 -10.76 0.90
C HIS A 107 -11.09 -10.98 2.41
N ASP A 108 -10.74 -12.20 2.83
CA ASP A 108 -10.58 -12.55 4.24
C ASP A 108 -9.51 -11.71 4.93
N ALA A 109 -8.41 -11.42 4.23
CA ALA A 109 -7.34 -10.59 4.77
C ALA A 109 -7.76 -9.12 4.98
N LEU A 110 -8.54 -8.56 4.05
CA LEU A 110 -9.09 -7.21 4.20
C LEU A 110 -10.15 -7.17 5.31
N VAL A 111 -11.00 -8.20 5.44
CA VAL A 111 -11.93 -8.30 6.58
C VAL A 111 -11.17 -8.40 7.91
N GLY A 112 -10.11 -9.21 7.97
CA GLY A 112 -9.24 -9.27 9.14
C GLY A 112 -8.51 -7.96 9.44
N LEU A 113 -8.23 -7.15 8.42
CA LEU A 113 -7.61 -5.84 8.58
C LEU A 113 -8.53 -4.85 9.30
N ASP A 114 -9.84 -4.88 9.04
CA ASP A 114 -10.83 -4.06 9.77
C ASP A 114 -10.94 -4.48 11.25
N ILE A 115 -10.83 -5.78 11.54
CA ILE A 115 -10.76 -6.26 12.93
C ILE A 115 -9.51 -5.71 13.62
N GLU A 116 -8.36 -5.74 12.95
CA GLU A 116 -7.11 -5.20 13.50
C GLU A 116 -7.16 -3.67 13.66
N LEU A 117 -7.77 -2.95 12.71
CA LEU A 117 -8.01 -1.51 12.80
C LEU A 117 -8.77 -1.18 14.09
N LYS A 118 -9.92 -1.82 14.31
CA LYS A 118 -10.74 -1.63 15.51
C LYS A 118 -9.99 -1.99 16.78
N ARG A 119 -9.32 -3.13 16.81
CA ARG A 119 -8.51 -3.57 17.95
C ARG A 119 -7.46 -2.51 18.32
N ARG A 120 -6.80 -1.88 17.34
CA ARG A 120 -5.78 -0.84 17.59
C ARG A 120 -6.37 0.49 18.03
N ILE A 121 -7.53 0.88 17.49
CA ILE A 121 -8.24 2.09 17.92
C ILE A 121 -8.69 1.94 19.39
N ASP A 122 -9.16 0.75 19.77
CA ASP A 122 -9.61 0.45 21.14
C ASP A 122 -8.47 0.43 22.18
N LEU A 123 -7.19 0.45 21.75
CA LEU A 123 -6.04 0.55 22.65
C LEU A 123 -5.77 1.98 23.17
N ASP A 124 -6.60 2.96 22.79
CA ASP A 124 -6.54 4.37 23.26
C ASP A 124 -5.13 4.99 23.17
N GLY A 125 -4.42 4.70 22.07
CA GLY A 125 -3.11 5.28 21.77
C GLY A 125 -1.90 4.53 22.33
N ASP A 126 -2.07 3.45 23.10
CA ASP A 126 -0.97 2.56 23.52
C ASP A 126 -0.56 1.62 22.37
N LEU A 127 0.00 2.23 21.32
CA LEU A 127 0.44 1.55 20.09
C LEU A 127 1.96 1.54 19.95
N ASP A 128 2.71 1.96 20.97
CA ASP A 128 4.16 2.10 20.88
C ASP A 128 4.85 0.76 20.62
N ASP A 129 4.30 -0.34 21.15
CA ASP A 129 4.77 -1.70 20.92
C ASP A 129 4.19 -2.36 19.66
N ALA A 130 3.20 -1.73 18.99
CA ALA A 130 2.58 -2.29 17.80
C ALA A 130 3.38 -1.90 16.54
N PRO A 131 3.93 -2.88 15.79
CA PRO A 131 4.61 -2.58 14.53
C PRO A 131 3.66 -1.87 13.55
N ARG A 132 4.21 -0.92 12.80
CA ARG A 132 3.50 -0.31 11.67
C ARG A 132 3.09 -1.43 10.70
N LEU A 133 1.86 -1.38 10.22
CA LEU A 133 1.37 -2.34 9.25
C LEU A 133 1.26 -1.68 7.88
N MET A 134 2.09 -2.14 6.93
CA MET A 134 2.06 -1.70 5.54
C MET A 134 1.16 -2.62 4.71
N VAL A 135 0.04 -2.11 4.23
CA VAL A 135 -0.84 -2.80 3.29
C VAL A 135 -0.38 -2.48 1.88
N VAL A 136 0.21 -3.47 1.22
CA VAL A 136 0.77 -3.35 -0.13
C VAL A 136 -0.26 -3.92 -1.10
N PHE A 137 -0.96 -3.05 -1.81
CA PHE A 137 -2.05 -3.44 -2.69
C PHE A 137 -1.63 -3.27 -4.15
N ASP A 138 -1.18 -4.36 -4.78
CA ASP A 138 -0.81 -4.37 -6.20
C ASP A 138 -2.05 -4.56 -7.09
N GLU A 139 -2.06 -3.90 -8.25
CA GLU A 139 -3.18 -3.91 -9.21
C GLU A 139 -4.56 -3.71 -8.54
N ALA A 140 -4.64 -2.71 -7.67
CA ALA A 140 -5.73 -2.60 -6.70
C ALA A 140 -7.10 -2.39 -7.37
N ASP A 141 -7.19 -1.56 -8.42
CA ASP A 141 -8.47 -1.30 -9.11
C ASP A 141 -9.09 -2.57 -9.71
N ASP A 142 -8.28 -3.45 -10.29
CA ASP A 142 -8.75 -4.71 -10.86
C ASP A 142 -9.15 -5.68 -9.75
N THR A 143 -8.37 -5.73 -8.67
CA THR A 143 -8.66 -6.58 -7.52
C THR A 143 -9.94 -6.15 -6.81
N LEU A 144 -10.19 -4.85 -6.63
CA LEU A 144 -11.43 -4.32 -6.07
C LEU A 144 -12.65 -4.71 -6.90
N ARG A 145 -12.54 -4.63 -8.23
CA ARG A 145 -13.60 -5.10 -9.13
C ARG A 145 -13.83 -6.62 -9.01
N HIS A 146 -12.79 -7.42 -8.82
CA HIS A 146 -12.93 -8.85 -8.56
C HIS A 146 -13.55 -9.14 -7.20
N LEU A 147 -13.20 -8.39 -6.16
CA LEU A 147 -13.79 -8.50 -4.82
C LEU A 147 -15.29 -8.17 -4.83
N ALA A 148 -15.71 -7.17 -5.61
CA ALA A 148 -17.12 -6.85 -5.78
C ALA A 148 -17.91 -8.03 -6.40
N ARG A 149 -17.43 -8.58 -7.51
CA ARG A 149 -18.06 -9.75 -8.17
C ARG A 149 -18.03 -11.00 -7.32
N TYR A 150 -16.93 -11.24 -6.61
CA TYR A 150 -16.82 -12.33 -5.66
C TYR A 150 -17.92 -12.19 -4.60
N TRP A 151 -18.08 -11.01 -4.02
CA TRP A 151 -19.11 -10.78 -3.01
C TRP A 151 -20.53 -10.94 -3.55
N GLU A 152 -20.83 -10.45 -4.75
CA GLU A 152 -22.13 -10.67 -5.41
C GLU A 152 -22.48 -12.15 -5.55
N THR A 153 -21.47 -13.01 -5.73
CA THR A 153 -21.64 -14.45 -5.92
C THR A 153 -21.87 -15.20 -4.60
N PHE A 154 -21.19 -14.79 -3.52
CA PHE A 154 -21.15 -15.56 -2.27
C PHE A 154 -21.97 -14.98 -1.13
N ARG A 155 -22.37 -13.70 -1.20
CA ARG A 155 -23.18 -13.06 -0.16
C ARG A 155 -24.54 -13.75 -0.02
N GLN A 156 -24.98 -13.90 1.21
CA GLN A 156 -26.30 -14.38 1.58
C GLN A 156 -27.34 -13.26 1.51
N LYS A 157 -28.61 -13.61 1.72
CA LYS A 157 -29.73 -12.67 1.62
C LYS A 157 -29.61 -11.49 2.60
N ASP A 158 -29.14 -11.76 3.81
CA ASP A 158 -29.06 -10.79 4.90
C ASP A 158 -27.67 -10.14 5.02
N ASP A 159 -26.73 -10.55 4.17
CA ASP A 159 -25.40 -9.98 4.09
C ASP A 159 -25.44 -8.56 3.47
N PRO A 160 -24.48 -7.68 3.81
CA PRO A 160 -24.43 -6.35 3.24
C PRO A 160 -24.33 -6.37 1.71
N LYS A 161 -24.92 -5.38 1.05
CA LYS A 161 -24.84 -5.28 -0.42
C LYS A 161 -23.40 -5.05 -0.91
N LYS A 162 -22.65 -4.23 -0.17
CA LYS A 162 -21.24 -3.94 -0.46
C LYS A 162 -20.36 -5.00 0.18
N SER A 163 -19.27 -5.35 -0.50
CA SER A 163 -18.26 -6.27 0.02
C SER A 163 -17.66 -5.75 1.34
N PRO A 164 -17.68 -6.55 2.42
CA PRO A 164 -17.01 -6.22 3.67
C PRO A 164 -15.52 -5.90 3.47
N ALA A 165 -14.83 -6.62 2.59
CA ALA A 165 -13.43 -6.36 2.27
C ALA A 165 -13.19 -4.97 1.63
N ILE A 166 -14.12 -4.50 0.79
CA ILE A 166 -14.02 -3.16 0.19
C ILE A 166 -14.29 -2.09 1.25
N THR A 167 -15.28 -2.33 2.12
CA THR A 167 -15.61 -1.43 3.25
C THR A 167 -14.42 -1.33 4.20
N ALA A 168 -13.79 -2.45 4.56
CA ALA A 168 -12.60 -2.51 5.39
C ALA A 168 -11.43 -1.69 4.83
N LEU A 169 -11.19 -1.73 3.51
CA LEU A 169 -10.16 -0.90 2.90
C LEU A 169 -10.49 0.59 3.03
N GLU A 170 -11.75 0.98 2.85
CA GLU A 170 -12.18 2.38 3.00
C GLU A 170 -12.02 2.88 4.44
N ASP A 171 -12.39 2.05 5.42
CA ASP A 171 -12.23 2.36 6.83
C ASP A 171 -10.75 2.55 7.19
N VAL A 172 -9.87 1.70 6.67
CA VAL A 172 -8.41 1.85 6.83
C VAL A 172 -7.87 3.10 6.14
N LEU A 173 -8.35 3.44 4.94
CA LEU A 173 -7.96 4.67 4.25
C LEU A 173 -8.43 5.93 5.00
N HIS A 174 -9.48 5.81 5.83
CA HIS A 174 -10.00 6.90 6.63
C HIS A 174 -9.32 7.03 8.00
N GLU A 175 -9.19 5.92 8.73
CA GLU A 175 -8.80 5.89 10.15
C GLU A 175 -7.44 5.23 10.39
N GLY A 176 -6.84 4.60 9.38
CA GLY A 176 -5.65 3.77 9.51
C GLY A 176 -4.44 4.48 10.11
N ARG A 177 -4.31 5.81 9.93
CA ARG A 177 -3.27 6.61 10.57
C ARG A 177 -3.25 6.44 12.09
N GLN A 178 -4.42 6.51 12.73
CA GLN A 178 -4.53 6.40 14.19
C GLN A 178 -4.13 4.99 14.67
N ALA A 179 -4.30 3.99 13.82
CA ALA A 179 -3.94 2.60 14.08
C ALA A 179 -2.53 2.22 13.56
N ARG A 180 -1.73 3.16 13.04
CA ARG A 180 -0.43 2.87 12.39
C ARG A 180 -0.54 1.84 11.26
N ILE A 181 -1.65 1.88 10.51
CA ILE A 181 -1.93 1.07 9.32
C ILE A 181 -1.86 1.99 8.10
N HIS A 182 -0.95 1.69 7.19
CA HIS A 182 -0.61 2.53 6.05
C HIS A 182 -0.80 1.74 4.76
N VAL A 183 -1.25 2.41 3.69
CA VAL A 183 -1.61 1.72 2.44
C VAL A 183 -0.70 2.20 1.32
N LEU A 184 -0.01 1.27 0.67
CA LEU A 184 0.67 1.49 -0.60
C LEU A 184 -0.23 0.93 -1.71
N TYR A 185 -0.88 1.82 -2.45
CA TYR A 185 -1.90 1.48 -3.43
C TYR A 185 -1.35 1.63 -4.84
N ASN A 186 -1.18 0.54 -5.60
CA ASN A 186 -0.87 0.62 -7.03
C ASN A 186 -2.17 0.62 -7.83
N GLY A 187 -2.53 1.80 -8.33
CA GLY A 187 -3.76 2.07 -9.08
C GLY A 187 -3.47 2.64 -10.46
N ARG A 188 -4.52 2.74 -11.27
CA ARG A 188 -4.43 3.42 -12.56
C ARG A 188 -4.73 4.90 -12.41
N ALA A 189 -3.90 5.73 -13.04
CA ALA A 189 -4.31 7.07 -13.38
C ALA A 189 -5.42 6.97 -14.45
N SER A 190 -6.68 7.13 -14.05
CA SER A 190 -7.79 7.28 -14.99
C SER A 190 -8.08 8.77 -15.19
N ASP A 191 -8.25 9.17 -16.45
CA ASP A 191 -8.40 10.54 -16.95
C ASP A 191 -9.15 11.50 -16.00
N GLY A 192 -8.39 12.13 -15.10
CA GLY A 192 -8.87 13.22 -14.23
C GLY A 192 -9.81 12.81 -13.08
N ARG A 193 -10.05 11.53 -12.80
CA ARG A 193 -10.88 11.09 -11.67
C ARG A 193 -10.25 9.90 -10.94
N LEU A 194 -9.88 10.12 -9.67
CA LEU A 194 -9.68 9.05 -8.71
C LEU A 194 -11.01 8.29 -8.59
N SER A 195 -11.04 7.05 -9.03
CA SER A 195 -12.26 6.25 -9.11
C SER A 195 -12.23 5.13 -8.06
N PRO A 196 -13.00 5.20 -6.95
CA PRO A 196 -13.72 4.03 -6.51
C PRO A 196 -14.90 3.92 -7.47
N SER A 197 -14.80 3.09 -8.51
CA SER A 197 -15.90 2.91 -9.47
C SER A 197 -17.08 2.25 -8.77
N ALA A 198 -17.96 3.07 -8.18
CA ALA A 198 -19.34 2.73 -7.93
C ALA A 198 -20.11 2.85 -9.26
N ALA A 199 -20.88 1.80 -9.55
CA ALA A 199 -21.73 1.58 -10.71
C ALA A 199 -22.19 2.84 -11.47
N SER A 200 -21.79 2.95 -12.75
CA SER A 200 -22.52 3.78 -13.70
C SER A 200 -23.82 3.08 -14.08
N SER A 201 -24.93 3.53 -13.54
CA SER A 201 -26.25 3.33 -14.13
C SER A 201 -26.34 4.13 -15.43
N SER A 202 -26.58 3.47 -16.56
CA SER A 202 -26.91 4.13 -17.82
C SER A 202 -28.31 4.74 -17.76
N PRO A 203 -28.54 5.98 -18.25
CA PRO A 203 -29.87 6.52 -18.46
C PRO A 203 -30.46 6.02 -19.80
N PRO A 204 -31.80 6.12 -19.98
CA PRO A 204 -32.57 5.38 -21.01
C PRO A 204 -32.24 5.75 -22.46
#